data_AF-A0A537E9U2-F1
#
_entry.id   AF-A0A537E9U2-F1
#
_cell.length_a   1.000
_cell.length_b   1.000
_cell.length_c   1.000
_cell.angle_alpha   90.00
_cell.angle_beta   90.00
_cell.angle_gamma   90.00
#
_symmetry.space_group_name_H-M   'P 1'
#
loop_
_entity.id
_entity.type
_entity.pdbx_description
1 polymer ?
#
loop_
_entity_poly.entity_id
_entity_poly.type
_entity_poly.pdbx_seq_one_letter_code
_entity_poly.pdbx_strand_id
1 'polypeptide(L)'
;MTSAGSDPEEDQYLTISRWRETERAHMISAIHEMIEEARKKAKSKPAPANERIRWTRLAGQLIWYKDSILRSMTQEAMEKELIVLKKKVLEKKPEEKPPPGYMWFGQPPVKQDHTIKPK
;
A
#
# COMPACT_ATOMS: atom_id res chain seq x y z
N MET A 1 26.98 6.42 -12.88
CA MET A 1 25.65 5.76 -12.91
C MET A 1 25.51 4.99 -11.61
N THR A 2 24.98 5.62 -10.56
CA THR A 2 24.73 4.97 -9.28
C THR A 2 23.34 4.34 -9.35
N SER A 3 23.26 3.02 -9.45
CA SER A 3 22.01 2.31 -9.28
C SER A 3 21.52 2.59 -7.86
N ALA A 4 20.40 3.30 -7.73
CA ALA A 4 19.61 3.29 -6.51
C ALA A 4 19.26 1.82 -6.23
N GLY A 5 19.93 1.21 -5.25
CA GLY A 5 19.59 -0.13 -4.80
C GLY A 5 18.19 -0.07 -4.21
N SER A 6 17.22 -0.66 -4.89
CA SER A 6 15.93 -0.97 -4.30
C SER A 6 16.19 -1.85 -3.07
N ASP A 7 15.70 -1.39 -1.92
CA ASP A 7 15.81 -2.12 -0.66
C ASP A 7 15.19 -3.52 -0.84
N PRO A 8 15.91 -4.62 -0.58
CA PRO A 8 15.42 -5.98 -0.80
C PRO A 8 14.12 -6.29 -0.05
N GLU A 9 13.78 -5.55 1.00
CA GLU A 9 12.47 -5.64 1.65
C GLU A 9 11.35 -5.09 0.76
N GLU A 10 11.54 -3.94 0.11
CA GLU A 10 10.52 -3.31 -0.74
C GLU A 10 10.09 -4.23 -1.90
N ASP A 11 11.05 -4.96 -2.48
CA ASP A 11 10.81 -5.84 -3.62
C ASP A 11 10.01 -7.10 -3.22
N GLN A 12 10.26 -7.63 -2.01
CA GLN A 12 9.46 -8.71 -1.43
C GLN A 12 8.03 -8.26 -1.13
N TYR A 13 7.85 -7.06 -0.54
CA TYR A 13 6.53 -6.50 -0.27
C TYR A 13 5.72 -6.26 -1.55
N LEU A 14 6.33 -5.76 -2.62
CA LEU A 14 5.68 -5.59 -3.93
C LEU A 14 5.24 -6.94 -4.51
N THR A 15 6.10 -7.95 -4.40
CA THR A 15 5.83 -9.31 -4.90
C THR A 15 4.66 -9.95 -4.17
N ILE A 16 4.65 -9.90 -2.83
CA ILE A 16 3.55 -10.39 -2.00
C ILE A 16 2.26 -9.63 -2.30
N SER A 17 2.33 -8.31 -2.49
CA SER A 17 1.16 -7.47 -2.81
C SER A 17 0.53 -7.85 -4.14
N ARG A 18 1.33 -8.04 -5.19
CA ARG A 18 0.85 -8.49 -6.51
C ARG A 18 0.22 -9.88 -6.44
N TRP A 19 0.85 -10.81 -5.71
CA TRP A 19 0.29 -12.15 -5.50
C TRP A 19 -1.06 -12.12 -4.78
N ARG A 20 -1.19 -11.29 -3.74
CA ARG A 20 -2.47 -11.08 -3.03
C ARG A 20 -3.53 -10.46 -3.94
N GLU A 21 -3.17 -9.52 -4.81
CA GLU A 21 -4.08 -8.93 -5.80
C GLU A 21 -4.59 -9.97 -6.79
N THR A 22 -3.71 -10.83 -7.32
CA THR A 22 -4.11 -11.92 -8.23
C THR A 22 -4.99 -12.95 -7.55
N GLU A 23 -4.64 -13.38 -6.33
CA GLU A 23 -5.41 -14.38 -5.60
C GLU A 23 -6.82 -13.86 -5.27
N ARG A 24 -6.93 -12.58 -4.88
CA ARG A 24 -8.23 -11.94 -4.65
C ARG A 24 -9.06 -11.80 -5.92
N ALA A 25 -8.44 -11.51 -7.06
CA ALA A 25 -9.15 -11.48 -8.34
C ALA A 25 -9.75 -12.86 -8.67
N HIS A 26 -9.00 -13.94 -8.42
CA HIS A 26 -9.51 -15.31 -8.55
C HIS A 26 -10.68 -15.57 -7.60
N MET A 27 -10.58 -15.15 -6.33
CA MET A 27 -11.66 -15.29 -5.35
C MET A 27 -12.93 -14.52 -5.76
N ILE A 28 -12.79 -13.28 -6.23
CA ILE A 28 -13.93 -12.45 -6.68
C ILE A 28 -14.63 -13.11 -7.87
N SER A 29 -13.87 -13.64 -8.84
CA SER A 29 -14.41 -14.36 -9.99
C SER A 29 -15.15 -15.62 -9.57
N ALA A 30 -14.55 -16.45 -8.71
CA ALA A 30 -15.19 -17.66 -8.21
C ALA A 30 -16.49 -17.36 -7.43
N ILE A 31 -16.48 -16.32 -6.58
CA ILE A 31 -17.70 -15.88 -5.87
C ILE A 31 -18.77 -15.40 -6.84
N HIS A 32 -18.37 -14.69 -7.90
CA HIS A 32 -19.32 -14.22 -8.91
C HIS A 32 -20.00 -15.38 -9.64
N GLU A 33 -19.25 -16.42 -10.03
CA GLU A 33 -19.80 -17.63 -10.64
C GLU A 33 -20.79 -18.34 -9.70
N MET A 34 -20.42 -18.51 -8.42
CA MET A 34 -21.30 -19.10 -7.41
C MET A 34 -22.60 -18.29 -7.21
N ILE A 35 -22.55 -16.96 -7.28
CA ILE A 35 -23.73 -16.10 -7.21
C ILE A 35 -24.66 -16.39 -8.39
N GLU A 36 -24.14 -16.46 -9.61
CA GLU A 36 -24.95 -16.71 -10.80
C GLU A 36 -25.57 -18.11 -10.80
N GLU A 37 -24.84 -19.12 -10.34
CA GLU A 37 -25.38 -20.46 -10.15
C GLU A 37 -26.50 -20.50 -9.11
N ALA A 38 -26.31 -19.87 -7.95
CA ALA A 38 -27.31 -19.80 -6.91
C ALA A 38 -28.58 -19.09 -7.42
N ARG A 39 -28.43 -17.99 -8.17
CA ARG A 39 -29.55 -17.28 -8.80
C ARG A 39 -30.28 -18.14 -9.83
N LYS A 40 -29.54 -18.88 -10.66
CA LYS A 40 -30.10 -19.81 -11.65
C LYS A 40 -30.92 -20.91 -10.98
N LYS A 41 -30.41 -21.49 -9.90
CA LYS A 41 -31.12 -22.53 -9.11
C LYS A 41 -32.35 -21.96 -8.41
N ALA A 42 -32.26 -20.77 -7.82
CA ALA A 42 -33.39 -20.09 -7.18
C ALA A 42 -34.55 -19.78 -8.15
N LYS A 43 -34.23 -19.45 -9.41
CA LYS A 43 -35.22 -19.16 -10.46
C LYS A 43 -35.72 -20.39 -11.22
N SER A 44 -35.17 -21.58 -10.93
CA SER A 44 -35.54 -22.79 -11.66
C SER A 44 -36.99 -23.19 -11.35
N LYS A 45 -37.78 -23.40 -12.41
CA LYS A 45 -39.19 -23.84 -12.31
C LYS A 45 -39.40 -25.12 -11.49
N PRO A 46 -38.56 -26.18 -11.61
CA PRO A 46 -38.79 -27.42 -10.87
C PRO A 46 -38.39 -27.36 -9.39
N ALA A 47 -37.64 -26.35 -8.93
CA ALA A 47 -37.22 -26.29 -7.53
C ALA A 47 -38.42 -25.99 -6.60
N PRO A 48 -38.62 -26.77 -5.52
CA PRO A 48 -39.62 -26.46 -4.50
C PRO A 48 -39.28 -25.17 -3.74
N ALA A 49 -40.29 -24.55 -3.13
CA ALA A 49 -40.17 -23.19 -2.55
C ALA A 49 -39.08 -23.06 -1.47
N ASN A 50 -38.91 -24.08 -0.64
CA ASN A 50 -37.85 -24.17 0.37
C ASN A 50 -36.44 -24.09 -0.24
N GLU A 51 -36.20 -24.78 -1.35
CA GLU A 51 -34.93 -24.73 -2.07
C GLU A 51 -34.68 -23.36 -2.68
N ARG A 52 -35.71 -22.73 -3.27
CA ARG A 52 -35.59 -21.36 -3.82
C ARG A 52 -35.18 -20.35 -2.75
N ILE A 53 -35.77 -20.45 -1.55
CA ILE A 53 -35.41 -19.61 -0.39
C ILE A 53 -33.95 -19.86 0.01
N ARG A 54 -33.54 -21.13 0.10
CA ARG A 54 -32.15 -21.50 0.42
C ARG A 54 -31.16 -20.92 -0.59
N TRP A 55 -31.42 -21.07 -1.89
CA TRP A 55 -30.56 -20.55 -2.96
C TRP A 55 -30.52 -19.02 -2.96
N THR A 56 -31.64 -18.36 -2.70
CA THR A 56 -31.70 -16.89 -2.59
C THR A 56 -30.88 -16.38 -1.41
N ARG A 57 -30.98 -17.06 -0.25
CA ARG A 57 -30.19 -16.72 0.94
C ARG A 57 -28.69 -16.93 0.70
N LEU A 58 -28.32 -18.02 0.05
CA LEU A 58 -26.93 -18.28 -0.33
C LEU A 58 -26.38 -17.20 -1.26
N ALA A 59 -27.14 -16.80 -2.28
CA ALA A 59 -26.73 -15.71 -3.17
C ALA A 59 -26.50 -14.39 -2.40
N GLY A 60 -27.36 -14.07 -1.43
CA GLY A 60 -27.17 -12.90 -0.55
C GLY A 60 -25.89 -12.98 0.28
N GLN A 61 -25.58 -14.15 0.86
CA GLN A 61 -24.33 -14.36 1.61
C GLN A 61 -23.10 -14.17 0.71
N LEU A 62 -23.12 -14.73 -0.50
CA LEU A 62 -22.02 -14.60 -1.44
C LEU A 62 -21.81 -13.14 -1.90
N ILE A 63 -22.89 -12.38 -2.11
CA ILE A 63 -22.81 -10.94 -2.39
C ILE A 63 -22.14 -10.21 -1.23
N TRP A 64 -22.50 -10.54 0.01
CA TRP A 64 -21.88 -9.94 1.20
C TRP A 64 -20.38 -10.26 1.31
N TYR A 65 -19.99 -11.51 1.05
CA TYR A 65 -18.57 -11.88 1.02
C TYR A 65 -17.79 -11.15 -0.08
N LYS A 66 -18.38 -11.02 -1.28
CA LYS A 66 -17.77 -10.24 -2.38
C LYS A 66 -17.55 -8.78 -1.97
N ASP A 67 -18.55 -8.15 -1.34
CA ASP A 67 -18.46 -6.77 -0.84
C ASP A 67 -17.37 -6.63 0.24
N SER A 68 -17.27 -7.58 1.17
CA SER A 68 -16.23 -7.58 2.20
C SER A 68 -14.82 -7.65 1.60
N ILE A 69 -14.60 -8.47 0.58
CA ILE A 69 -13.30 -8.57 -0.11
C ILE A 69 -12.98 -7.24 -0.81
N LEU A 70 -13.95 -6.65 -1.52
CA LEU A 70 -13.77 -5.36 -2.19
C LEU A 70 -13.45 -4.22 -1.21
N ARG A 71 -14.08 -4.20 -0.02
CA ARG A 71 -13.75 -3.24 1.05
C ARG A 71 -12.36 -3.45 1.65
N SER A 72 -11.90 -4.69 1.74
CA SER A 72 -10.52 -4.94 2.19
C SER A 72 -9.47 -4.40 1.23
N MET A 73 -9.80 -4.29 -0.07
CA MET A 73 -8.90 -3.68 -1.06
C MET A 73 -8.68 -2.19 -0.82
N THR A 74 -9.73 -1.46 -0.42
CA THR A 74 -9.60 -0.02 -0.14
C THR A 74 -8.77 0.23 1.11
N GLN A 75 -8.84 -0.67 2.09
CA GLN A 75 -7.99 -0.61 3.28
C GLN A 75 -6.51 -0.87 2.92
N GLU A 76 -6.20 -1.92 2.16
CA GLU A 76 -4.81 -2.17 1.74
C GLU A 76 -4.25 -1.04 0.86
N ALA A 77 -5.06 -0.44 -0.01
CA ALA A 77 -4.66 0.71 -0.80
C ALA A 77 -4.31 1.93 0.09
N MET A 78 -5.12 2.18 1.11
CA MET A 78 -4.88 3.23 2.11
C MET A 78 -3.59 2.97 2.92
N GLU A 79 -3.35 1.72 3.32
CA GLU A 79 -2.11 1.33 4.02
C GLU A 79 -0.87 1.57 3.15
N LYS A 80 -0.94 1.27 1.85
CA LYS A 80 0.13 1.60 0.89
C LYS A 80 0.37 3.11 0.80
N GLU A 81 -0.70 3.92 0.72
CA GLU A 81 -0.57 5.38 0.71
C GLU A 81 0.07 5.92 2.00
N LEU A 82 -0.31 5.38 3.16
CA LEU A 82 0.29 5.75 4.45
C LEU A 82 1.79 5.43 4.52
N ILE A 83 2.25 4.30 3.99
CA ILE A 83 3.67 3.96 3.95
C ILE A 83 4.44 4.98 3.09
N VAL A 84 3.91 5.31 1.91
CA VAL A 84 4.53 6.31 1.01
C VAL A 84 4.55 7.69 1.67
N LEU A 85 3.45 8.10 2.32
CA LEU A 85 3.37 9.35 3.07
C LEU A 85 4.38 9.38 4.22
N LYS A 86 4.52 8.29 4.98
CA LYS A 86 5.50 8.17 6.06
C LYS A 86 6.94 8.31 5.54
N LYS A 87 7.27 7.70 4.41
CA LYS A 87 8.59 7.86 3.75
C LYS A 87 8.83 9.32 3.35
N LYS A 88 7.88 9.98 2.71
CA LYS A 88 7.98 11.41 2.34
C LYS A 88 8.14 12.34 3.55
N VAL A 89 7.47 12.03 4.65
CA VAL A 89 7.62 12.79 5.92
C VAL A 89 9.02 12.61 6.49
N LEU A 90 9.58 11.39 6.43
CA LEU A 90 10.93 11.08 6.91
C LEU A 90 12.04 11.62 5.99
N GLU A 91 11.79 11.71 4.67
CA GLU A 91 12.74 12.26 3.69
C GLU A 91 12.97 13.78 3.87
N LYS A 92 12.03 14.50 4.50
CA LYS A 92 12.23 15.92 4.86
C LYS A 92 12.86 16.07 6.25
N LYS A 93 14.19 15.87 6.32
CA LYS A 93 15.15 16.78 6.97
C LYS A 93 16.56 16.52 6.43
N PRO A 94 16.93 17.00 5.24
CA PRO A 94 18.32 17.42 5.09
C PRO A 94 18.52 18.58 6.06
N GLU A 95 19.49 18.48 6.96
CA GLU A 95 20.07 19.65 7.63
C GLU A 95 20.24 20.73 6.57
N GLU A 96 19.49 21.83 6.68
CA GLU A 96 19.80 23.04 5.93
C GLU A 96 21.19 23.46 6.40
N LYS A 97 22.23 22.98 5.71
CA LYS A 97 23.54 23.61 5.81
C LYS A 97 23.28 25.05 5.41
N PRO A 98 23.51 26.00 6.33
CA PRO A 98 23.24 27.39 6.02
C PRO A 98 24.05 27.76 4.76
N PRO A 99 23.49 28.59 3.85
CA PRO A 99 24.13 28.93 2.59
C PRO A 99 25.60 29.35 2.80
N PRO A 100 26.54 29.01 1.89
CA PRO A 100 27.93 29.45 2.00
C PRO A 100 27.97 30.98 2.12
N GLY A 101 28.30 31.48 3.32
CA GLY A 101 28.24 32.91 3.66
C GLY A 101 27.42 33.24 4.92
N TYR A 102 26.61 32.31 5.44
CA TYR A 102 25.95 32.48 6.73
C TYR A 102 26.96 32.24 7.87
N MET A 103 27.44 33.33 8.46
CA MET A 103 28.18 33.29 9.72
C MET A 103 27.20 33.00 10.86
N TRP A 104 27.35 31.84 11.50
CA TRP A 104 26.71 31.57 12.79
C TRP A 104 27.36 32.49 13.83
N PHE A 105 26.63 33.51 14.31
CA PHE A 105 27.09 34.52 15.27
C PHE A 105 27.35 33.94 16.68
N GLY A 106 28.22 32.93 16.80
CA GLY A 106 28.43 32.23 18.06
C GLY A 106 29.79 31.57 18.27
N GLN A 107 30.74 31.67 17.34
CA GLN A 107 32.10 31.17 17.56
C GLN A 107 33.13 32.28 17.39
N PRO A 108 34.00 32.52 18.39
CA PRO A 108 35.08 33.49 18.23
C PRO A 108 36.06 33.00 17.16
N PRO A 109 36.64 33.90 16.34
CA PRO A 109 37.52 33.51 15.26
C PRO A 109 38.74 32.77 15.80
N VAL A 110 39.03 31.60 15.21
CA VAL A 110 40.28 30.86 15.41
C VAL A 110 41.42 31.78 15.01
N LYS A 111 42.30 32.11 15.97
CA LYS A 111 43.49 32.93 15.73
C LYS A 111 44.37 32.20 14.70
N GLN A 112 44.54 32.79 13.53
CA GLN A 112 45.52 32.33 12.55
C GLN A 112 46.89 32.84 12.99
N ASP A 113 47.74 31.94 13.49
CA ASP A 113 49.13 32.26 13.77
C ASP A 113 49.89 32.43 12.45
N HIS A 114 50.06 33.67 12.02
CA HIS A 114 50.99 34.00 10.94
C HIS A 114 52.41 33.88 11.46
N THR A 115 53.05 32.73 11.25
CA THR A 115 54.49 32.58 11.45
C THR A 115 55.23 33.39 10.38
N ILE A 116 55.64 34.61 10.73
CA ILE A 116 56.63 35.40 9.98
C ILE A 116 58.00 34.77 10.26
N LYS A 117 58.66 34.21 9.24
CA LYS A 117 60.09 33.87 9.34
C LYS A 117 60.93 35.11 8.96
N PRO A 118 61.90 35.51 9.78
CA PRO A 118 62.73 36.67 9.51
C PRO A 118 63.90 36.33 8.56
N LYS A 119 64.19 37.33 7.72
CA LYS A 119 65.42 37.73 7.01
C LYS A 119 66.53 36.70 6.78
#